data_AF-A0A3M7S3J7-F1
#
_entry.id   AF-A0A3M7S3J7-F1
#
_cell.length_a   1.000
_cell.length_b   1.000
_cell.length_c   1.000
_cell.angle_alpha   90.00
_cell.angle_beta   90.00
_cell.angle_gamma   90.00
#
_symmetry.space_group_name_H-M   'P 1'
#
loop_
_entity.id
_entity.type
_entity.pdbx_description
1 polymer ?
#
loop_
_entity_poly.entity_id
_entity_poly.type
_entity_poly.pdbx_seq_one_letter_code
_entity_poly.pdbx_strand_id
1 'polypeptide(L)'
;ERGNICLFFSILATGLSGVRPDQCLPITLDVGTNNEVFLKDPNYIGLKQKRVTGKDYDDFIDEFINAVKSTFGSTCLIQLEDFHTSNAFNLLEKYQYKACLFDDDIQGTASMVLSGMLTSLKITKLEVKDNVFLFYGAGEAAIGTADLITFAMSQKGI
;
A
#
# COMPACT_ATOMS: atom_id res chain seq x y z
N GLU A 1 -15.15 10.19 -2.08
CA GLU A 1 -15.58 8.89 -1.49
C GLU A 1 -14.47 8.09 -0.78
N ARG A 2 -13.17 8.37 -0.96
CA ARG A 2 -12.09 7.53 -0.38
C ARG A 2 -11.61 7.88 1.04
N GLY A 3 -12.15 8.92 1.69
CA GLY A 3 -11.65 9.41 2.99
C GLY A 3 -11.78 8.44 4.18
N ASN A 4 -12.52 7.33 4.02
CA ASN A 4 -12.79 6.37 5.09
C ASN A 4 -12.00 5.05 4.96
N ILE A 5 -11.14 4.90 3.96
CA ILE A 5 -10.42 3.64 3.71
C ILE A 5 -9.49 3.31 4.89
N CYS A 6 -8.68 4.27 5.34
CA CYS A 6 -7.80 4.07 6.50
C CYS A 6 -8.58 3.75 7.78
N LEU A 7 -9.77 4.33 7.95
CA LEU A 7 -10.64 4.01 9.10
C LEU A 7 -11.13 2.56 9.03
N PHE A 8 -11.52 2.09 7.85
CA PHE A 8 -11.92 0.70 7.65
C PHE A 8 -10.79 -0.28 7.96
N PHE A 9 -9.57 -0.02 7.49
CA PHE A 9 -8.41 -0.86 7.84
C PHE A 9 -8.11 -0.87 9.33
N SER A 10 -8.25 0.26 10.03
CA SER A 10 -8.11 0.30 11.48
C SER A 10 -9.14 -0.61 12.20
N ILE A 11 -10.36 -0.70 11.67
CA ILE A 11 -11.41 -1.58 12.20
C ILE A 11 -11.02 -3.05 11.96
N LEU A 12 -10.53 -3.40 10.76
CA LEU A 12 -10.06 -4.75 10.45
C LEU A 12 -8.85 -5.16 11.31
N ALA A 13 -7.87 -4.28 11.49
CA ALA A 13 -6.70 -4.53 12.32
C ALA A 13 -7.10 -4.88 13.77
N THR A 14 -8.12 -4.20 14.29
CA THR A 14 -8.69 -4.52 15.60
C THR A 14 -9.44 -5.86 15.57
N GLY A 15 -10.39 -6.01 14.64
CA GLY A 15 -11.33 -7.13 14.66
C GLY A 15 -10.73 -8.47 14.25
N LEU A 16 -9.74 -8.48 13.35
CA LEU A 16 -9.13 -9.69 12.80
C LEU A 16 -7.79 -10.02 13.45
N SER A 17 -7.00 -9.00 13.82
CA SER A 17 -5.62 -9.17 14.30
C SER A 17 -5.44 -8.81 15.78
N GLY A 18 -6.48 -8.29 16.44
CA GLY A 18 -6.42 -7.92 17.86
C GLY A 18 -5.56 -6.70 18.18
N VAL A 19 -5.25 -5.87 17.18
CA VAL A 19 -4.54 -4.60 17.40
C VAL A 19 -5.44 -3.70 18.26
N ARG A 20 -4.87 -3.06 19.28
CA ARG A 20 -5.70 -2.22 20.17
C ARG A 20 -6.17 -0.97 19.42
N PRO A 21 -7.47 -0.60 19.48
CA PRO A 21 -7.98 0.57 18.76
C PRO A 21 -7.28 1.89 19.13
N ASP A 22 -6.85 2.05 20.38
CA ASP A 22 -6.12 3.23 20.87
C ASP A 22 -4.70 3.36 20.29
N GLN A 23 -4.20 2.33 19.61
CA GLN A 23 -2.91 2.33 18.93
C GLN A 23 -3.01 2.53 17.42
N CYS A 24 -4.23 2.66 16.88
CA CYS A 24 -4.46 2.90 15.47
C CYS A 24 -4.78 4.37 15.21
N LEU A 25 -4.12 4.97 14.22
CA LEU A 25 -4.36 6.34 13.80
C LEU A 25 -4.62 6.40 12.28
N PRO A 26 -5.89 6.42 11.83
CA PRO A 26 -6.20 6.56 10.41
C PRO A 26 -5.91 7.99 9.94
N ILE A 27 -5.15 8.12 8.85
CA ILE A 27 -4.72 9.42 8.32
C ILE A 27 -5.08 9.52 6.84
N THR A 28 -5.61 10.67 6.43
CA THR A 28 -5.78 11.05 5.02
C THR A 28 -4.88 12.25 4.72
N LEU A 29 -4.02 12.12 3.71
CA LEU A 29 -3.15 13.19 3.23
C LEU A 29 -3.84 13.94 2.09
N ASP A 30 -4.48 15.07 2.40
CA ASP A 30 -5.16 15.89 1.40
C ASP A 30 -4.17 16.87 0.74
N VAL A 31 -3.75 16.53 -0.48
CA VAL A 31 -2.91 17.37 -1.34
C VAL A 31 -3.72 18.00 -2.49
N GLY A 32 -5.05 18.00 -2.40
CA GLY A 32 -5.96 18.38 -3.47
C GLY A 32 -6.51 17.19 -4.24
N THR A 33 -7.32 17.47 -5.27
CA THR A 33 -7.97 16.46 -6.11
C THR A 33 -7.98 16.85 -7.58
N ASN A 34 -7.76 15.89 -8.47
CA ASN A 34 -7.87 16.10 -9.91
C ASN A 34 -9.29 15.86 -10.44
N ASN A 35 -10.22 15.39 -9.58
CA ASN A 35 -11.59 15.11 -9.96
C ASN A 35 -12.40 16.41 -10.12
N GLU A 36 -12.75 16.74 -11.36
CA GLU A 36 -13.54 17.93 -11.72
C GLU A 36 -14.91 18.01 -11.04
N VAL A 37 -15.53 16.86 -10.75
CA VAL A 37 -16.82 16.82 -10.04
C VAL A 37 -16.63 17.35 -8.62
N PHE A 38 -15.61 16.88 -7.91
CA PHE A 38 -15.33 17.33 -6.53
C PHE A 38 -14.85 18.78 -6.46
N LEU A 39 -14.10 19.25 -7.47
CA LEU A 39 -13.69 20.66 -7.52
C LEU A 39 -14.88 21.62 -7.69
N LYS A 40 -15.93 21.18 -8.38
CA LYS A 40 -17.15 21.98 -8.63
C LYS A 40 -18.21 21.78 -7.55
N ASP A 41 -18.12 20.72 -6.76
CA ASP A 41 -19.08 20.42 -5.71
C ASP A 41 -18.95 21.43 -4.56
N PRO A 42 -20.01 22.22 -4.24
CA PRO A 42 -19.99 23.13 -3.11
C PRO A 42 -19.78 22.41 -1.77
N ASN A 43 -20.22 21.15 -1.66
CA ASN A 43 -20.18 20.34 -0.44
C ASN A 43 -18.91 19.49 -0.29
N TYR A 44 -17.98 19.53 -1.26
CA TYR A 44 -16.71 18.83 -1.12
C TYR A 44 -15.90 19.43 0.04
N ILE A 45 -15.55 18.57 1.00
CA ILE A 45 -14.89 18.94 2.26
C ILE A 45 -13.36 19.00 2.16
N GLY A 46 -12.78 18.49 1.06
CA GLY A 46 -11.33 18.52 0.83
C GLY A 46 -10.87 19.82 0.16
N LEU A 47 -9.57 19.91 -0.09
CA LEU A 47 -8.95 21.05 -0.77
C LEU A 47 -9.48 21.18 -2.20
N LYS A 48 -10.10 22.33 -2.52
CA LYS A 48 -10.63 22.66 -3.86
C LYS A 48 -9.52 23.17 -4.79
N GLN A 49 -8.49 22.36 -4.96
CA GLN A 49 -7.38 22.60 -5.86
C GLN A 49 -6.93 21.30 -6.53
N LYS A 50 -6.22 21.41 -7.66
CA LYS A 50 -5.56 20.26 -8.28
C LYS A 50 -4.50 19.68 -7.35
N ARG A 51 -4.20 18.39 -7.52
CA ARG A 51 -3.19 17.70 -6.70
C ARG A 51 -1.85 18.41 -6.83
N VAL A 52 -1.22 18.70 -5.69
CA VAL A 52 0.19 19.09 -5.63
C VAL A 52 1.04 17.92 -6.13
N THR A 53 2.06 18.22 -6.92
CA THR A 53 2.98 17.24 -7.51
C THR A 53 4.43 17.75 -7.44
N GLY A 54 5.38 16.87 -7.72
CA GLY A 54 6.80 17.21 -7.71
C GLY A 54 7.32 17.49 -6.31
N LYS A 55 8.29 18.40 -6.21
CA LYS A 55 9.06 18.63 -4.98
C LYS A 55 8.18 18.95 -3.76
N ASP A 56 7.16 19.78 -3.93
CA ASP A 56 6.30 20.18 -2.81
C ASP A 56 5.52 18.98 -2.24
N TYR A 57 5.12 18.03 -3.09
CA TYR A 57 4.52 16.78 -2.65
C TYR A 57 5.55 15.91 -1.90
N ASP A 58 6.74 15.76 -2.48
CA ASP A 58 7.78 14.92 -1.90
C ASP A 58 8.26 15.44 -0.53
N ASP A 59 8.45 16.76 -0.42
CA ASP A 59 8.83 17.44 0.83
C ASP A 59 7.75 17.25 1.90
N PHE A 60 6.48 17.37 1.52
CA PHE A 60 5.35 17.15 2.43
C PHE A 60 5.31 15.71 2.96
N ILE A 61 5.54 14.71 2.09
CA ILE A 61 5.60 13.32 2.54
C ILE A 61 6.83 13.07 3.42
N ASP A 62 7.99 13.63 3.09
CA ASP A 62 9.19 13.54 3.94
C ASP A 62 8.91 14.12 5.33
N GLU A 63 8.29 15.30 5.40
CA GLU A 63 7.91 15.93 6.67
C GLU A 63 6.96 15.02 7.46
N PHE A 64 5.93 14.48 6.81
CA PHE A 64 4.98 13.57 7.44
C PHE A 64 5.65 12.34 8.06
N ILE A 65 6.47 11.62 7.28
CA ILE A 65 7.15 10.40 7.75
C ILE A 65 8.09 10.73 8.94
N ASN A 66 8.81 11.85 8.87
CA ASN A 66 9.68 12.28 9.96
C ASN A 66 8.89 12.70 11.21
N ALA A 67 7.76 13.39 11.04
CA ALA A 67 6.88 13.77 12.14
C ALA A 67 6.33 12.53 12.87
N VAL A 68 5.85 11.52 12.13
CA VAL A 68 5.38 10.25 12.69
C VAL A 68 6.48 9.58 13.51
N LYS A 69 7.69 9.44 12.95
CA LYS A 69 8.83 8.82 13.65
C LYS A 69 9.23 9.58 14.91
N SER A 70 9.23 10.91 14.86
CA SER A 70 9.60 11.74 16.02
C SER A 70 8.54 11.69 17.13
N THR A 71 7.26 11.56 16.77
CA THR A 71 6.14 11.61 17.72
C THR A 71 5.84 10.24 18.33
N PHE A 72 5.85 9.18 17.50
CA PHE A 72 5.43 7.83 17.89
C PHE A 72 6.59 6.82 17.93
N GLY A 73 7.80 7.25 17.58
CA GLY A 73 9.00 6.42 17.55
C GLY A 73 9.27 5.76 16.19
N SER A 74 10.53 5.41 15.94
CA SER A 74 10.98 4.81 14.68
C SER A 74 10.38 3.44 14.36
N THR A 75 9.78 2.77 15.36
CA THR A 75 9.12 1.47 15.23
C THR A 75 7.61 1.58 14.98
N CYS A 76 7.07 2.81 14.88
CA CYS A 76 5.68 3.02 14.52
C CYS A 76 5.44 2.48 13.11
N LEU A 77 4.46 1.58 12.98
CA LEU A 77 4.08 0.98 11.70
C LEU A 77 3.30 1.97 10.85
N ILE A 78 3.73 2.17 9.62
CA ILE A 78 3.07 3.01 8.62
C ILE A 78 2.62 2.10 7.47
N GLN A 79 1.32 1.90 7.33
CA GLN A 79 0.73 1.23 6.17
C GLN A 79 0.35 2.28 5.14
N LEU A 80 0.91 2.17 3.93
CA LEU A 80 0.45 2.91 2.77
C LEU A 80 -0.73 2.18 2.13
N GLU A 81 -1.71 2.97 1.71
CA GLU A 81 -2.98 2.47 1.23
C GLU A 81 -3.50 3.40 0.13
N ASP A 82 -3.89 2.84 -1.00
CA ASP A 82 -4.70 3.46 -2.04
C ASP A 82 -4.04 4.71 -2.68
N PHE A 83 -2.71 4.66 -2.83
CA PHE A 83 -1.93 5.65 -3.57
C PHE A 83 -2.07 5.43 -5.09
N HIS A 84 -1.66 6.42 -5.89
CA HIS A 84 -1.51 6.18 -7.32
C HIS A 84 -0.27 5.33 -7.56
N THR A 85 -0.33 4.36 -8.48
CA THR A 85 0.75 3.37 -8.76
C THR A 85 2.15 3.95 -8.78
N SER A 86 2.39 5.04 -9.52
CA SER A 86 3.72 5.68 -9.54
C SER A 86 4.18 6.15 -8.15
N ASN A 87 3.28 6.70 -7.35
CA ASN A 87 3.59 7.21 -6.02
C ASN A 87 3.76 6.06 -5.04
N ALA A 88 2.89 5.04 -5.07
CA ALA A 88 3.00 3.86 -4.22
C ALA A 88 4.40 3.22 -4.32
N PHE A 89 4.85 2.94 -5.55
CA PHE A 89 6.20 2.41 -5.80
C PHE A 89 7.32 3.35 -5.34
N ASN A 90 7.24 4.65 -5.68
CA ASN A 90 8.27 5.62 -5.28
C ASN A 90 8.38 5.76 -3.75
N LEU A 91 7.24 5.78 -3.05
CA LEU A 91 7.18 5.88 -1.60
C LEU A 91 7.75 4.61 -0.96
N LEU A 92 7.35 3.44 -1.46
CA LEU A 92 7.84 2.17 -0.97
C LEU A 92 9.36 2.06 -1.16
N GLU A 93 9.89 2.35 -2.35
CA GLU A 93 11.34 2.36 -2.63
C GLU A 93 12.09 3.33 -1.70
N LYS A 94 11.55 4.54 -1.50
CA LYS A 94 12.22 5.58 -0.71
C LYS A 94 12.26 5.29 0.79
N TYR A 95 11.20 4.69 1.35
CA TYR A 95 11.00 4.64 2.81
C TYR A 95 10.99 3.23 3.44
N GLN A 96 10.81 2.14 2.69
CA GLN A 96 10.69 0.78 3.27
C GLN A 96 11.89 0.37 4.15
N TYR A 97 13.08 0.90 3.86
CA TYR A 97 14.31 0.64 4.64
C TYR A 97 14.66 1.76 5.64
N LYS A 98 13.86 2.83 5.71
CA LYS A 98 14.09 4.02 6.56
C LYS A 98 13.02 4.22 7.64
N ALA A 99 11.89 3.55 7.51
CA ALA A 99 10.77 3.53 8.45
C ALA A 99 10.19 2.11 8.50
N CYS A 100 9.46 1.78 9.57
CA CYS A 100 8.64 0.57 9.61
C CYS A 100 7.41 0.80 8.71
N LEU A 101 7.60 0.64 7.40
CA LEU A 101 6.62 1.00 6.37
C LEU A 101 6.45 -0.12 5.35
N PHE A 102 5.20 -0.37 4.97
CA PHE A 102 4.83 -1.27 3.88
C PHE A 102 3.62 -0.72 3.13
N ASP A 103 3.35 -1.26 1.95
CA ASP A 103 2.21 -0.88 1.10
C ASP A 103 1.29 -2.11 0.91
N ASP A 104 0.01 -2.00 1.27
CA ASP A 104 -0.91 -3.15 1.25
C ASP A 104 -1.33 -3.54 -0.18
N ASP A 105 -1.51 -2.55 -1.06
CA ASP A 105 -1.87 -2.77 -2.47
C ASP A 105 -0.76 -3.49 -3.24
N ILE A 106 0.51 -3.21 -2.91
CA ILE A 106 1.67 -3.88 -3.50
C ILE A 106 1.99 -5.19 -2.75
N GLN A 107 2.32 -5.10 -1.46
CA GLN A 107 2.92 -6.22 -0.71
C GLN A 107 1.86 -7.11 -0.05
N GLY A 108 0.78 -6.51 0.48
CA GLY A 108 -0.33 -7.22 1.10
C GLY A 108 -1.05 -8.11 0.08
N THR A 109 -1.43 -7.53 -1.06
CA THR A 109 -2.06 -8.25 -2.17
C THR A 109 -1.15 -9.35 -2.71
N ALA A 110 0.13 -9.06 -2.94
CA ALA A 110 1.10 -10.06 -3.40
C ALA A 110 1.20 -11.27 -2.46
N SER A 111 1.25 -11.02 -1.15
CA SER A 111 1.32 -12.05 -0.11
C SER A 111 0.07 -12.96 -0.14
N MET A 112 -1.12 -12.37 -0.22
CA MET A 112 -2.37 -13.13 -0.33
C MET A 112 -2.40 -13.99 -1.59
N VAL A 113 -2.04 -13.43 -2.76
CA VAL A 113 -2.05 -14.17 -4.04
C VAL A 113 -1.04 -15.32 -4.01
N LEU A 114 0.19 -15.07 -3.53
CA LEU A 114 1.19 -16.11 -3.39
C LEU A 114 0.72 -17.23 -2.44
N SER A 115 0.07 -16.89 -1.33
CA SER A 115 -0.48 -17.87 -0.39
C SER A 115 -1.53 -18.79 -1.05
N GLY A 116 -2.45 -18.21 -1.82
CA GLY A 116 -3.44 -18.95 -2.61
C GLY A 116 -2.78 -19.86 -3.64
N MET A 117 -1.77 -19.35 -4.35
CA MET A 117 -1.00 -20.11 -5.34
C MET A 117 -0.24 -21.29 -4.70
N LEU A 118 0.50 -21.06 -3.60
CA LEU A 118 1.23 -22.13 -2.90
C LEU A 118 0.28 -23.21 -2.38
N THR A 119 -0.95 -22.83 -2.01
CA THR A 119 -1.99 -23.77 -1.61
C THR A 119 -2.51 -24.59 -2.78
N SER A 120 -2.73 -23.98 -3.95
CA SER A 120 -3.17 -24.70 -5.15
C SER A 120 -2.13 -25.71 -5.65
N LEU A 121 -0.84 -25.39 -5.53
CA LEU A 121 0.27 -26.30 -5.89
C LEU A 121 0.26 -27.62 -5.10
N LYS A 122 -0.24 -27.61 -3.86
CA LYS A 122 -0.42 -28.84 -3.07
C LYS A 122 -1.48 -29.77 -3.65
N ILE A 123 -2.48 -29.21 -4.33
CA ILE A 123 -3.58 -29.94 -4.96
C ILE A 123 -3.13 -30.44 -6.34
N THR A 124 -2.49 -29.60 -7.14
CA THR A 124 -2.02 -29.94 -8.49
C THR A 124 -0.77 -30.84 -8.47
N LYS A 125 -0.07 -30.91 -7.33
CA LYS A 125 1.21 -31.63 -7.17
C LYS A 125 2.30 -31.12 -8.11
N LEU A 126 2.24 -29.84 -8.47
CA LEU A 126 3.25 -29.14 -9.28
C LEU A 126 4.12 -28.26 -8.39
N GLU A 127 5.30 -27.90 -8.86
CA GLU A 127 6.14 -26.86 -8.26
C GLU A 127 5.93 -25.51 -8.95
N VAL A 128 6.32 -24.42 -8.29
CA VAL A 128 6.19 -23.05 -8.84
C VAL A 128 6.86 -22.94 -10.22
N LYS A 129 8.02 -23.58 -10.40
CA LYS A 129 8.79 -23.60 -11.65
C LYS A 129 8.10 -24.31 -12.81
N ASP A 130 7.13 -25.16 -12.53
CA ASP A 130 6.41 -25.91 -13.57
C ASP A 130 5.27 -25.10 -14.19
N ASN A 131 5.05 -23.87 -13.70
CA ASN A 131 3.92 -23.03 -14.08
C ASN A 131 4.37 -21.81 -14.90
N VAL A 132 3.50 -21.37 -15.80
CA VAL A 132 3.62 -20.09 -16.51
C VAL A 132 2.52 -19.17 -16.00
N PHE A 133 2.92 -18.02 -15.47
CA PHE A 133 2.00 -17.04 -14.88
C PHE A 133 1.71 -15.93 -15.90
N LEU A 134 0.42 -15.69 -16.15
CA LEU A 134 -0.06 -14.58 -16.97
C LEU A 134 -0.81 -13.58 -16.09
N PHE A 135 -0.36 -12.33 -16.12
CA PHE A 135 -1.01 -11.22 -15.43
C PHE A 135 -1.79 -10.36 -16.43
N TYR A 136 -3.08 -10.17 -16.17
CA TYR A 136 -3.92 -9.26 -16.95
C TYR A 136 -4.03 -7.90 -16.24
N GLY A 137 -3.04 -7.04 -16.50
CA GLY A 137 -2.84 -5.76 -15.82
C GLY A 137 -1.40 -5.62 -15.32
N ALA A 138 -0.92 -4.39 -15.19
CA ALA A 138 0.46 -4.07 -14.81
C ALA A 138 0.53 -2.92 -13.78
N GLY A 139 -0.38 -2.95 -12.79
CA GLY A 139 -0.39 -2.03 -11.65
C GLY A 139 0.27 -2.63 -10.40
N GLU A 140 0.08 -1.98 -9.25
CA GLU A 140 0.62 -2.34 -7.92
C GLU A 140 0.50 -3.85 -7.63
N ALA A 141 -0.73 -4.36 -7.63
CA ALA A 141 -1.01 -5.76 -7.31
C ALA A 141 -0.31 -6.77 -8.24
N ALA A 142 -0.30 -6.49 -9.55
CA ALA A 142 0.28 -7.40 -10.55
C ALA A 142 1.80 -7.45 -10.44
N ILE A 143 2.44 -6.28 -10.36
CA ILE A 143 3.89 -6.15 -10.25
C ILE A 143 4.36 -6.73 -8.91
N GLY A 144 3.73 -6.34 -7.80
CA GLY A 144 4.08 -6.86 -6.47
C GLY A 144 3.93 -8.39 -6.39
N THR A 145 2.88 -8.95 -6.99
CA THR A 145 2.69 -10.41 -7.06
C THR A 145 3.78 -11.07 -7.89
N ALA A 146 4.12 -10.52 -9.06
CA ALA A 146 5.17 -11.06 -9.91
C ALA A 146 6.52 -11.06 -9.19
N ASP A 147 6.89 -9.96 -8.54
CA ASP A 147 8.13 -9.84 -7.76
C ASP A 147 8.19 -10.88 -6.63
N LEU A 148 7.08 -11.06 -5.91
CA LEU A 148 7.03 -12.02 -4.80
C LEU A 148 7.05 -13.48 -5.28
N ILE A 149 6.46 -13.79 -6.44
CA ILE A 149 6.58 -15.10 -7.08
C ILE A 149 8.03 -15.34 -7.51
N THR A 150 8.67 -14.37 -8.17
CA THR A 150 10.09 -14.48 -8.56
C THR A 150 10.98 -14.68 -7.33
N PHE A 151 10.73 -13.95 -6.24
CA PHE A 151 11.42 -14.18 -4.99
C PHE A 151 11.20 -15.60 -4.46
N ALA A 152 9.96 -16.10 -4.44
CA ALA A 152 9.66 -17.45 -4.00
C ALA A 152 10.31 -18.53 -4.89
N MET A 153 10.45 -18.29 -6.20
CA MET A 153 11.19 -19.15 -7.13
C MET A 153 12.69 -19.16 -6.81
N SER A 154 13.28 -17.99 -6.53
CA SER A 154 14.69 -17.85 -6.16
C SER A 154 15.06 -18.62 -4.90
N GLN A 155 14.17 -18.64 -3.90
CA GLN A 155 14.35 -19.42 -2.67
C GLN A 155 14.33 -20.94 -2.92
N LYS A 156 13.79 -21.38 -4.06
CA LYS A 156 13.78 -22.77 -4.51
C LYS A 156 14.90 -23.10 -5.51
N GLY A 157 15.82 -22.16 -5.76
CA GLY A 157 16.98 -22.35 -6.62
C GLY A 157 16.71 -22.21 -8.13
N ILE A 158 15.64 -21.49 -8.50
CA ILE A 158 15.39 -21.02 -9.87
C ILE A 158 15.64 -19.52 -9.93
#